data_AF-A0A935ZYI4-F1
#
_entry.id   AF-A0A935ZYI4-F1
#
_cell.length_a   1.000
_cell.length_b   1.000
_cell.length_c   1.000
_cell.angle_alpha   90.00
_cell.angle_beta   90.00
_cell.angle_gamma   90.00
#
_symmetry.space_group_name_H-M   'P 1'
#
loop_
_entity.id
_entity.type
_entity.pdbx_description
1 polymer ?
#
loop_
_entity_poly.entity_id
_entity_poly.type
_entity_poly.pdbx_seq_one_letter_code
_entity_poly.pdbx_strand_id
1 'polypeptide(L)'
;MKTLFPFLLIINLVTTLFSSCDEHMPIDPCEIKPCDTVVIKPPTKDSNIVWQYNADTINNSCVSILPVLYENTILFTNGTRNLGEPFVFFNKNTGEIINQAIDPENTDGISAGIYQYKNYTVITDWYKIYVFDLKQNTLFKTFNLRDLGYEGLPRIGGLGEYVFIPVEKIGASKQEYANTWLRWNILTDQMDKILTIEDQGTFVAGFESLAFWLKPNGDTVMIFQNRQYDFINRNRRIDMYAYNMTQKKYEWKIDSFTRTRNTSVFPILVKEDRFYFQGSNEAFCFSCIDGHQIWNRYFPGEGFFRTNAVLAEGKYIIKGESDKLYALDESSGIIVWENSKAGASQSNMIYNKGRIFYETGQDGLGVLRGLRVSTGKVEWTYFSSNYPKYSNVSFGLSGIAIDPVTDYIYANDRVFHMCIKLPK
;
A
#
# COMPACT_ATOMS: atom_id res chain seq x y z
N MET A 1 39.50 55.33 -20.66
CA MET A 1 40.26 55.52 -19.40
C MET A 1 39.83 54.39 -18.48
N LYS A 2 40.53 53.24 -18.38
CA LYS A 2 41.71 52.93 -17.53
C LYS A 2 41.50 53.46 -16.10
N THR A 3 41.45 52.64 -15.05
CA THR A 3 42.49 51.69 -14.53
C THR A 3 41.86 50.81 -13.43
N LEU A 4 42.37 49.67 -12.95
CA LEU A 4 43.21 48.54 -13.40
C LEU A 4 43.21 47.54 -12.20
N PHE A 5 43.09 46.23 -12.48
CA PHE A 5 43.19 45.07 -11.56
C PHE A 5 44.67 44.80 -11.14
N PRO A 6 45.01 43.95 -10.13
CA PRO A 6 45.03 42.49 -10.34
C PRO A 6 44.85 41.52 -9.13
N PHE A 7 44.73 40.25 -9.55
CA PHE A 7 44.63 38.92 -8.91
C PHE A 7 45.66 38.49 -7.84
N LEU A 8 45.28 37.45 -7.06
CA LEU A 8 45.94 36.13 -6.76
C LEU A 8 45.66 35.70 -5.28
N LEU A 9 45.75 34.46 -4.79
CA LEU A 9 45.50 33.05 -5.18
C LEU A 9 46.01 32.17 -4.00
N ILE A 10 45.14 31.33 -3.41
CA ILE A 10 45.34 30.00 -2.74
C ILE A 10 46.39 29.80 -1.60
N ILE A 11 45.98 28.97 -0.61
CA ILE A 11 46.70 27.87 0.08
C ILE A 11 46.68 28.02 1.61
N ASN A 12 46.09 27.04 2.31
CA ASN A 12 46.50 26.68 3.67
C ASN A 12 46.64 25.15 3.76
N LEU A 13 47.88 24.70 3.99
CA LEU A 13 48.30 23.32 4.20
C LEU A 13 48.95 23.24 5.59
N VAL A 14 48.38 22.38 6.44
CA VAL A 14 49.01 21.41 7.38
C VAL A 14 50.35 21.77 8.06
N THR A 15 50.41 21.71 9.40
CA THR A 15 51.29 20.82 10.23
C THR A 15 51.22 21.18 11.74
N THR A 16 50.58 20.33 12.57
CA THR A 16 51.15 19.36 13.56
C THR A 16 51.75 19.94 14.84
N LEU A 17 51.26 19.46 15.99
CA LEU A 17 52.09 18.99 17.12
C LEU A 17 51.29 17.91 17.91
N PHE A 18 51.77 16.67 17.80
CA PHE A 18 51.62 15.56 18.76
C PHE A 18 52.31 15.96 20.09
N SER A 19 52.12 15.42 21.30
CA SER A 19 51.39 14.28 21.88
C SER A 19 51.45 14.44 23.41
N SER A 20 50.51 13.84 24.15
CA SER A 20 50.85 12.95 25.29
C SER A 20 49.66 12.08 25.66
N CYS A 21 49.96 10.81 25.95
CA CYS A 21 49.07 9.67 26.11
C CYS A 21 48.32 9.58 27.46
N ASP A 22 47.48 8.54 27.51
CA ASP A 22 46.90 7.80 28.64
C ASP A 22 45.41 8.12 28.89
N GLU A 23 44.47 7.16 28.92
CA GLU A 23 44.51 5.70 29.06
C GLU A 23 43.29 5.07 28.35
N HIS A 24 43.49 3.89 27.75
CA HIS A 24 42.45 3.10 27.08
C HIS A 24 41.41 2.55 28.07
N MET A 25 40.15 2.96 27.94
CA MET A 25 39.03 2.10 28.34
C MET A 25 38.85 1.02 27.26
N PRO A 26 38.85 -0.27 27.60
CA PRO A 26 38.55 -1.32 26.64
C PRO A 26 37.09 -1.18 26.23
N ILE A 27 36.88 -0.78 24.98
CA ILE A 27 35.59 -0.95 24.31
C ILE A 27 35.46 -2.46 24.15
N ASP A 28 34.60 -3.07 24.95
CA ASP A 28 34.20 -4.46 24.77
C ASP A 28 33.67 -4.57 23.34
N PRO A 29 34.35 -5.28 22.42
CA PRO A 29 33.84 -5.41 21.07
C PRO A 29 32.53 -6.16 21.23
N CYS A 30 31.41 -5.48 20.95
CA CYS A 30 30.15 -6.15 20.69
C CYS A 30 30.49 -7.34 19.78
N GLU A 31 30.39 -8.56 20.31
CA GLU A 31 30.26 -9.74 19.49
C GLU A 31 28.98 -9.53 18.68
N ILE A 32 29.12 -8.91 17.51
CA ILE A 32 28.18 -9.11 16.43
C ILE A 32 28.32 -10.59 16.15
N LYS A 33 27.48 -11.41 16.80
CA LYS A 33 27.30 -12.79 16.38
C LYS A 33 27.04 -12.70 14.88
N PRO A 34 27.86 -13.34 14.03
CA PRO A 34 27.57 -13.39 12.61
C PRO A 34 26.13 -13.90 12.50
N CYS A 35 25.28 -13.15 11.80
CA CYS A 35 23.96 -13.65 11.44
C CYS A 35 24.16 -15.04 10.86
N ASP A 36 23.38 -16.02 11.31
CA ASP A 36 23.42 -17.38 10.78
C ASP A 36 23.44 -17.28 9.26
N THR A 37 24.53 -17.75 8.64
CA THR A 37 24.68 -17.72 7.19
C THR A 37 23.47 -18.42 6.60
N VAL A 38 22.78 -17.75 5.67
CA VAL A 38 21.69 -18.38 4.91
C VAL A 38 22.27 -19.62 4.24
N VAL A 39 21.93 -20.79 4.76
CA VAL A 39 22.26 -22.05 4.12
C VAL A 39 21.36 -22.14 2.90
N ILE A 40 21.87 -21.66 1.77
CA ILE A 40 21.24 -21.82 0.47
C ILE A 40 21.23 -23.33 0.21
N LYS A 41 20.08 -23.97 0.48
CA LYS A 41 19.89 -25.38 0.18
C LYS A 41 20.04 -25.57 -1.33
N PRO A 42 20.67 -26.66 -1.80
CA PRO A 42 20.68 -26.99 -3.22
C PRO A 42 19.25 -27.03 -3.76
N PRO A 43 19.01 -26.70 -5.04
CA PRO A 43 17.68 -26.61 -5.61
C PRO A 43 16.97 -27.96 -5.52
N THR A 44 16.17 -28.14 -4.47
CA THR A 44 15.23 -29.24 -4.33
C THR A 44 13.90 -28.81 -4.90
N LYS A 45 13.17 -29.74 -5.54
CA LYS A 45 11.77 -29.51 -5.91
C LYS A 45 11.00 -29.13 -4.64
N ASP A 46 10.57 -27.89 -4.53
CA ASP A 46 9.80 -27.42 -3.39
C ASP A 46 8.38 -28.02 -3.46
N SER A 47 8.08 -28.91 -2.52
CA SER A 47 6.78 -29.59 -2.44
C SER A 47 5.63 -28.65 -2.06
N ASN A 48 5.93 -27.43 -1.58
CA ASN A 48 4.92 -26.43 -1.24
C ASN A 48 4.45 -25.66 -2.47
N ILE A 49 5.22 -25.61 -3.56
CA ILE A 49 4.78 -24.98 -4.81
C ILE A 49 3.73 -25.86 -5.47
N VAL A 50 2.52 -25.31 -5.63
CA VAL A 50 1.42 -25.93 -6.38
C VAL A 50 1.68 -25.77 -7.88
N TRP A 51 1.97 -24.53 -8.28
CA TRP A 51 2.33 -24.17 -9.65
C TRP A 51 3.13 -22.86 -9.63
N GLN A 52 3.89 -22.64 -10.71
CA GLN A 52 4.56 -21.38 -10.99
C GLN A 52 4.61 -21.12 -12.50
N TYR A 53 4.55 -19.86 -12.89
CA TYR A 53 4.53 -19.41 -14.28
C TYR A 53 5.52 -18.26 -14.48
N ASN A 54 6.43 -18.42 -15.44
CA ASN A 54 7.41 -17.39 -15.80
C ASN A 54 6.84 -16.52 -16.93
N ALA A 55 6.57 -15.26 -16.61
CA ALA A 55 6.01 -14.29 -17.55
C ALA A 55 7.01 -13.81 -18.61
N ASP A 56 8.30 -13.76 -18.27
CA ASP A 56 9.37 -13.31 -19.14
C ASP A 56 10.54 -14.29 -19.07
N THR A 57 10.55 -15.28 -19.96
CA THR A 57 11.62 -16.29 -19.99
C THR A 57 12.96 -15.76 -20.49
N ILE A 58 13.00 -14.54 -21.05
CA ILE A 58 14.21 -13.93 -21.60
C ILE A 58 14.96 -13.22 -20.47
N ASN A 59 14.32 -12.26 -19.81
CA ASN A 59 14.97 -11.48 -18.74
C ASN A 59 14.72 -12.06 -17.35
N ASN A 60 13.80 -13.02 -17.21
CA ASN A 60 13.36 -13.58 -15.94
C ASN A 60 12.92 -12.49 -14.95
N SER A 61 12.16 -11.50 -15.44
CA SER A 61 11.71 -10.36 -14.63
C SER A 61 10.21 -10.18 -14.80
N CYS A 62 9.50 -10.13 -13.68
CA CYS A 62 8.07 -9.95 -13.65
C CYS A 62 7.68 -9.10 -12.45
N VAL A 63 6.86 -8.08 -12.66
CA VAL A 63 6.24 -7.31 -11.57
C VAL A 63 4.74 -7.33 -11.82
N SER A 64 3.98 -7.69 -10.80
CA SER A 64 2.53 -7.76 -10.89
C SER A 64 1.88 -6.65 -10.08
N ILE A 65 0.64 -6.34 -10.42
CA ILE A 65 -0.34 -5.79 -9.46
C ILE A 65 -0.54 -6.75 -8.27
N LEU A 66 -1.22 -6.26 -7.23
CA LEU A 66 -1.77 -7.12 -6.18
C LEU A 66 -2.61 -8.23 -6.81
N PRO A 67 -2.31 -9.52 -6.55
CA PRO A 67 -3.06 -10.62 -7.13
C PRO A 67 -4.52 -10.55 -6.70
N VAL A 68 -5.45 -10.70 -7.66
CA VAL A 68 -6.88 -10.59 -7.38
C VAL A 68 -7.54 -11.96 -7.50
N LEU A 69 -8.00 -12.49 -6.38
CA LEU A 69 -8.60 -13.82 -6.27
C LEU A 69 -10.13 -13.73 -6.35
N TYR A 70 -10.74 -14.61 -7.13
CA TYR A 70 -12.19 -14.83 -7.12
C TYR A 70 -12.51 -16.27 -7.51
N GLU A 71 -13.22 -17.00 -6.65
CA GLU A 71 -13.58 -18.40 -6.86
C GLU A 71 -12.39 -19.25 -7.33
N ASN A 72 -12.35 -19.68 -8.60
CA ASN A 72 -11.29 -20.50 -9.19
C ASN A 72 -10.28 -19.71 -10.06
N THR A 73 -10.38 -18.38 -10.04
CA THR A 73 -9.59 -17.48 -10.87
C THR A 73 -8.66 -16.65 -10.00
N ILE A 74 -7.41 -16.53 -10.42
CA ILE A 74 -6.44 -15.56 -9.90
C ILE A 74 -5.95 -14.68 -11.05
N LEU A 75 -6.02 -13.37 -10.87
CA LEU A 75 -5.58 -12.38 -11.83
C LEU A 75 -4.23 -11.80 -11.40
N PHE A 76 -3.28 -11.79 -12.33
CA PHE A 76 -1.99 -11.12 -12.22
C PHE A 76 -1.77 -10.18 -13.42
N THR A 77 -0.71 -9.37 -13.38
CA THR A 77 -0.14 -8.75 -14.58
C THR A 77 1.28 -9.26 -14.81
N ASN A 78 1.68 -9.39 -16.07
CA ASN A 78 3.05 -9.82 -16.41
C ASN A 78 4.09 -8.68 -16.30
N GLY A 79 3.61 -7.45 -16.30
CA GLY A 79 4.39 -6.26 -16.02
C GLY A 79 3.47 -5.13 -15.56
N THR A 80 4.07 -4.05 -15.07
CA THR A 80 3.34 -2.85 -14.62
C THR A 80 3.93 -1.56 -15.18
N ARG A 81 4.93 -1.61 -16.06
CA ARG A 81 5.66 -0.41 -16.51
C ARG A 81 5.89 -0.30 -18.01
N ASN A 82 5.62 -1.37 -18.77
CA ASN A 82 5.84 -1.38 -20.20
C ASN A 82 4.50 -1.40 -20.94
N LEU A 83 4.50 -0.82 -22.13
CA LEU A 83 3.41 -0.90 -23.09
C LEU A 83 3.07 -2.35 -23.43
N GLY A 84 1.78 -2.69 -23.40
CA GLY A 84 1.27 -3.98 -23.86
C GLY A 84 1.44 -5.15 -22.88
N GLU A 85 1.81 -4.90 -21.63
CA GLU A 85 1.89 -5.94 -20.59
C GLU A 85 0.50 -6.51 -20.29
N PRO A 86 0.28 -7.84 -20.42
CA PRO A 86 -1.04 -8.41 -20.26
C PRO A 86 -1.46 -8.53 -18.79
N PHE A 87 -2.76 -8.33 -18.58
CA PHE A 87 -3.51 -8.92 -17.48
C PHE A 87 -3.74 -10.39 -17.81
N VAL A 88 -3.38 -11.29 -16.90
CA VAL A 88 -3.41 -12.74 -17.13
C VAL A 88 -4.27 -13.42 -16.07
N PHE A 89 -5.29 -14.12 -16.54
CA PHE A 89 -6.19 -14.92 -15.72
C PHE A 89 -5.66 -16.34 -15.66
N PHE A 90 -5.46 -16.85 -14.45
CA PHE A 90 -5.04 -18.22 -14.22
C PHE A 90 -6.11 -19.01 -13.47
N ASN A 91 -6.19 -20.30 -13.76
CA ASN A 91 -6.86 -21.25 -12.88
C ASN A 91 -6.04 -21.34 -11.59
N LYS A 92 -6.65 -20.96 -10.47
CA LYS A 92 -5.95 -20.85 -9.19
C LYS A 92 -5.36 -22.17 -8.69
N ASN A 93 -5.89 -23.31 -9.15
CA ASN A 93 -5.47 -24.64 -8.70
C ASN A 93 -4.37 -25.23 -9.59
N THR A 94 -4.43 -25.01 -10.91
CA THR A 94 -3.52 -25.63 -11.88
C THR A 94 -2.42 -24.68 -12.38
N GLY A 95 -2.64 -23.37 -12.30
CA GLY A 95 -1.75 -22.37 -12.91
C GLY A 95 -1.86 -22.30 -14.43
N GLU A 96 -2.85 -22.96 -15.03
CA GLU A 96 -3.14 -22.84 -16.45
C GLU A 96 -3.72 -21.46 -16.76
N ILE A 97 -3.26 -20.84 -17.84
CA ILE A 97 -3.80 -19.58 -18.33
C ILE A 97 -5.20 -19.85 -18.87
N ILE A 98 -6.19 -19.15 -18.32
CA ILE A 98 -7.58 -19.18 -18.79
C ILE A 98 -7.76 -18.17 -19.92
N ASN A 99 -7.27 -16.94 -19.71
CA ASN A 99 -7.40 -15.85 -20.67
C ASN A 99 -6.34 -14.77 -20.42
N GLN A 100 -6.18 -13.87 -21.39
CA GLN A 100 -5.33 -12.69 -21.30
C GLN A 100 -6.06 -11.47 -21.88
N ALA A 101 -5.82 -10.32 -21.27
CA ALA A 101 -6.28 -9.04 -21.78
C ALA A 101 -5.10 -8.06 -21.84
N ILE A 102 -4.98 -7.34 -22.94
CA ILE A 102 -3.94 -6.34 -23.17
C ILE A 102 -4.63 -5.02 -23.46
N ASP A 103 -4.12 -3.96 -22.86
CA ASP A 103 -4.43 -2.61 -23.30
C ASP A 103 -3.27 -2.06 -24.14
N PRO A 104 -3.42 -2.02 -25.48
CA PRO A 104 -2.34 -1.59 -26.36
C PRO A 104 -2.07 -0.08 -26.29
N GLU A 105 -2.99 0.68 -25.71
CA GLU A 105 -2.92 2.15 -25.64
C GLU A 105 -2.37 2.64 -24.30
N ASN A 106 -2.13 1.75 -23.32
CA ASN A 106 -1.58 2.18 -22.04
C ASN A 106 -0.07 2.43 -22.12
N THR A 107 0.31 3.69 -22.32
CA THR A 107 1.71 4.15 -22.29
C THR A 107 2.27 4.28 -20.88
N ASP A 108 1.40 4.31 -19.87
CA ASP A 108 1.76 4.53 -18.49
C ASP A 108 1.82 3.21 -17.71
N GLY A 109 2.48 3.23 -16.55
CA GLY A 109 2.58 2.05 -15.70
C GLY A 109 1.41 1.94 -14.72
N ILE A 110 0.86 0.74 -14.54
CA ILE A 110 -0.37 0.47 -13.76
C ILE A 110 -0.20 0.89 -12.28
N SER A 111 -0.79 2.04 -11.91
CA SER A 111 -0.88 2.50 -10.53
C SER A 111 -2.11 1.92 -9.81
N ALA A 112 -2.02 0.65 -9.40
CA ALA A 112 -3.16 -0.19 -9.01
C ALA A 112 -3.89 0.21 -7.70
N GLY A 113 -4.70 1.27 -7.74
CA GLY A 113 -5.89 1.34 -6.89
C GLY A 113 -6.84 0.23 -7.28
N ILE A 114 -7.23 -0.64 -6.33
CA ILE A 114 -8.07 -1.81 -6.61
C ILE A 114 -9.29 -1.79 -5.71
N TYR A 115 -10.46 -2.02 -6.31
CA TYR A 115 -11.69 -2.34 -5.59
C TYR A 115 -12.36 -3.55 -6.22
N GLN A 116 -12.80 -4.51 -5.40
CA GLN A 116 -13.49 -5.71 -5.85
C GLN A 116 -14.90 -5.77 -5.25
N TYR A 117 -15.91 -5.95 -6.10
CA TYR A 117 -17.27 -6.25 -5.71
C TYR A 117 -17.74 -7.52 -6.41
N LYS A 118 -17.91 -8.60 -5.64
CA LYS A 118 -18.21 -9.94 -6.15
C LYS A 118 -17.18 -10.33 -7.22
N ASN A 119 -17.64 -10.68 -8.42
CA ASN A 119 -16.81 -11.05 -9.56
C ASN A 119 -16.21 -9.84 -10.30
N TYR A 120 -16.64 -8.61 -10.03
CA TYR A 120 -16.11 -7.43 -10.71
C TYR A 120 -14.94 -6.83 -9.93
N THR A 121 -13.83 -6.62 -10.64
CA THR A 121 -12.67 -5.92 -10.09
C THR A 121 -12.38 -4.69 -10.92
N VAL A 122 -12.34 -3.54 -10.24
CA VAL A 122 -11.92 -2.27 -10.81
C VAL A 122 -10.47 -2.01 -10.44
N ILE A 123 -9.65 -1.75 -11.45
CA ILE A 123 -8.25 -1.37 -11.31
C ILE A 123 -8.09 0.00 -11.96
N THR A 124 -7.53 0.96 -11.23
CA THR A 124 -7.18 2.26 -11.79
C THR A 124 -5.73 2.32 -12.16
N ASP A 125 -5.43 3.11 -13.18
CA ASP A 125 -4.14 3.65 -13.48
C ASP A 125 -4.30 5.15 -13.71
N TRP A 126 -4.32 5.90 -12.60
CA TRP A 126 -4.66 7.33 -12.57
C TRP A 126 -6.02 7.63 -13.23
N TYR A 127 -6.01 8.11 -14.46
CA TYR A 127 -7.20 8.47 -15.24
C TYR A 127 -7.77 7.30 -16.04
N LYS A 128 -7.01 6.22 -16.23
CA LYS A 128 -7.45 5.04 -16.98
C LYS A 128 -8.04 4.00 -16.02
N ILE A 129 -9.19 3.44 -16.37
CA ILE A 129 -9.91 2.50 -15.51
C ILE A 129 -10.17 1.21 -16.27
N TYR A 130 -9.86 0.10 -15.61
CA TYR A 130 -10.08 -1.26 -16.08
C TYR A 130 -11.09 -1.94 -15.19
N VAL A 131 -12.08 -2.60 -15.79
CA VAL A 131 -13.02 -3.46 -15.07
C VAL A 131 -12.93 -4.86 -15.62
N PHE A 132 -12.64 -5.81 -14.74
CA PHE A 132 -12.57 -7.22 -15.06
C PHE A 132 -13.79 -7.94 -14.50
N ASP A 133 -14.38 -8.83 -15.31
CA ASP A 133 -15.33 -9.84 -14.81
C ASP A 133 -14.55 -11.13 -14.57
N LEU A 134 -14.23 -11.40 -13.31
CA LEU A 134 -13.44 -12.57 -12.89
C LEU A 134 -14.21 -13.88 -12.99
N LYS A 135 -15.54 -13.85 -13.13
CA LYS A 135 -16.34 -15.04 -13.38
C LYS A 135 -16.28 -15.43 -14.85
N GLN A 136 -16.30 -14.45 -15.74
CA GLN A 136 -16.15 -14.65 -17.19
C GLN A 136 -14.69 -14.71 -17.64
N ASN A 137 -13.74 -14.31 -16.78
CA ASN A 137 -12.32 -14.18 -17.06
C ASN A 137 -12.03 -13.23 -18.23
N THR A 138 -12.69 -12.07 -18.25
CA THR A 138 -12.57 -11.08 -19.32
C THR A 138 -12.30 -9.69 -18.78
N LEU A 139 -11.61 -8.88 -19.58
CA LEU A 139 -11.67 -7.42 -19.44
C LEU A 139 -13.06 -6.98 -19.90
N PHE A 140 -13.92 -6.67 -18.94
CA PHE A 140 -15.32 -6.33 -19.17
C PHE A 140 -15.48 -4.94 -19.77
N LYS A 141 -14.71 -3.97 -19.28
CA LYS A 141 -14.77 -2.57 -19.74
C LYS A 141 -13.45 -1.85 -19.46
N THR A 142 -13.12 -0.91 -20.33
CA THR A 142 -12.15 0.16 -20.07
C THR A 142 -12.79 1.52 -20.34
N PHE A 143 -12.34 2.56 -19.63
CA PHE A 143 -12.61 3.94 -20.02
C PHE A 143 -11.54 4.88 -19.48
N ASN A 144 -11.49 6.08 -20.06
CA ASN A 144 -10.57 7.13 -19.69
C ASN A 144 -11.35 8.29 -19.07
N LEU A 145 -11.02 8.66 -17.83
CA LEU A 145 -11.64 9.79 -17.12
C LEU A 145 -11.43 11.12 -17.84
N ARG A 146 -10.38 11.25 -18.64
CA ARG A 146 -10.12 12.47 -19.44
C ARG A 146 -11.18 12.68 -20.52
N ASP A 147 -11.78 11.62 -21.03
CA ASP A 147 -12.90 11.72 -21.98
C ASP A 147 -14.14 12.33 -21.32
N LEU A 148 -14.21 12.27 -19.99
CA LEU A 148 -15.25 12.89 -19.16
C LEU A 148 -14.82 14.27 -18.61
N GLY A 149 -13.65 14.78 -18.99
CA GLY A 149 -13.12 16.07 -18.56
C GLY A 149 -12.49 16.05 -17.16
N TYR A 150 -11.99 14.90 -16.72
CA TYR A 150 -11.38 14.74 -15.40
C TYR A 150 -9.95 14.17 -15.47
N GLU A 151 -9.05 14.71 -14.64
CA GLU A 151 -7.85 13.99 -14.24
C GLU A 151 -8.20 13.07 -13.09
N GLY A 152 -7.92 11.77 -13.24
CA GLY A 152 -8.15 10.77 -12.20
C GLY A 152 -6.97 10.64 -11.26
N LEU A 153 -7.26 10.46 -9.97
CA LEU A 153 -6.26 10.14 -8.96
C LEU A 153 -6.26 8.62 -8.66
N PRO A 154 -5.10 8.05 -8.26
CA PRO A 154 -4.87 6.61 -8.30
C PRO A 154 -5.46 5.85 -7.10
N ARG A 155 -6.24 6.48 -6.22
CA ARG A 155 -6.76 5.87 -4.98
C ARG A 155 -8.28 5.83 -5.00
N ILE A 156 -8.81 4.68 -5.38
CA ILE A 156 -10.24 4.40 -5.35
C ILE A 156 -10.63 3.62 -4.10
N GLY A 157 -11.93 3.60 -3.82
CA GLY A 157 -12.56 2.70 -2.88
C GLY A 157 -13.99 2.42 -3.31
N GLY A 158 -14.72 1.60 -2.56
CA GLY A 158 -16.08 1.24 -2.97
C GLY A 158 -16.96 0.72 -1.88
N LEU A 159 -18.27 0.75 -2.15
CA LEU A 159 -19.33 0.25 -1.30
C LEU A 159 -20.38 -0.46 -2.17
N GLY A 160 -20.42 -1.79 -2.08
CA GLY A 160 -21.26 -2.60 -2.96
C GLY A 160 -20.87 -2.41 -4.42
N GLU A 161 -21.86 -2.17 -5.27
CA GLU A 161 -21.68 -1.91 -6.71
C GLU A 161 -21.15 -0.50 -7.06
N TYR A 162 -20.84 0.32 -6.06
CA TYR A 162 -20.37 1.68 -6.28
C TYR A 162 -18.87 1.81 -6.05
N VAL A 163 -18.18 2.43 -7.00
CA VAL A 163 -16.77 2.85 -6.90
C VAL A 163 -16.70 4.35 -6.76
N PHE A 164 -15.84 4.81 -5.86
CA PHE A 164 -15.61 6.21 -5.55
C PHE A 164 -14.23 6.60 -6.04
N ILE A 165 -14.20 7.60 -6.91
CA ILE A 165 -13.01 7.99 -7.66
C ILE A 165 -12.70 9.45 -7.37
N PRO A 166 -11.52 9.79 -6.84
CA PRO A 166 -11.13 11.16 -6.63
C PRO A 166 -10.63 11.74 -7.96
N VAL A 167 -11.11 12.93 -8.30
CA VAL A 167 -10.81 13.58 -9.57
C VAL A 167 -10.61 15.08 -9.43
N GLU A 168 -9.80 15.62 -10.33
CA GLU A 168 -9.69 17.04 -10.59
C GLU A 168 -10.37 17.38 -11.92
N LYS A 169 -11.09 18.49 -12.00
CA LYS A 169 -11.79 18.87 -13.23
C LYS A 169 -10.84 19.60 -14.19
N ILE A 170 -10.66 19.05 -15.38
CA ILE A 170 -9.79 19.62 -16.42
C ILE A 170 -10.32 20.99 -16.84
N GLY A 171 -9.44 21.98 -16.86
CA GLY A 171 -9.73 23.34 -17.34
C GLY A 171 -10.56 24.19 -16.37
N ALA A 172 -10.78 23.73 -15.14
CA ALA A 172 -11.38 24.57 -14.11
C ALA A 172 -10.40 25.69 -13.69
N SER A 173 -10.92 26.91 -13.44
CA SER A 173 -10.12 28.08 -13.07
C SER A 173 -9.27 27.90 -11.81
N LYS A 174 -9.64 26.95 -10.95
CA LYS A 174 -8.93 26.55 -9.73
C LYS A 174 -8.72 25.04 -9.67
N GLN A 175 -8.44 24.40 -10.81
CA GLN A 175 -8.28 22.93 -10.91
C GLN A 175 -7.38 22.37 -9.80
N GLU A 176 -6.21 22.97 -9.58
CA GLU A 176 -5.25 22.53 -8.56
C GLU A 176 -5.77 22.71 -7.11
N TYR A 177 -6.77 23.54 -6.87
CA TYR A 177 -7.27 23.82 -5.51
C TYR A 177 -8.56 23.06 -5.20
N ALA A 178 -9.07 22.26 -6.14
CA ALA A 178 -10.35 21.60 -6.03
C ALA A 178 -10.26 20.10 -6.31
N ASN A 179 -10.83 19.29 -5.43
CA ASN A 179 -10.93 17.84 -5.64
C ASN A 179 -12.38 17.38 -5.48
N THR A 180 -12.78 16.39 -6.27
CA THR A 180 -14.15 15.90 -6.38
C THR A 180 -14.19 14.40 -6.19
N TRP A 181 -15.13 13.92 -5.38
CA TRP A 181 -15.48 12.50 -5.36
C TRP A 181 -16.57 12.23 -6.40
N LEU A 182 -16.23 11.46 -7.43
CA LEU A 182 -17.22 10.82 -8.30
C LEU A 182 -17.65 9.50 -7.68
N ARG A 183 -18.92 9.15 -7.83
CA ARG A 183 -19.45 7.81 -7.56
C ARG A 183 -19.91 7.21 -8.88
N TRP A 184 -19.44 6.00 -9.16
CA TRP A 184 -19.77 5.25 -10.36
C TRP A 184 -20.40 3.91 -9.99
N ASN A 185 -21.58 3.63 -10.51
CA ASN A 185 -22.21 2.32 -10.41
C ASN A 185 -21.68 1.43 -11.53
N ILE A 186 -20.93 0.38 -11.16
CA ILE A 186 -20.23 -0.47 -12.13
C ILE A 186 -21.18 -1.37 -12.95
N LEU A 187 -22.43 -1.54 -12.50
CA LEU A 187 -23.43 -2.39 -13.15
C LEU A 187 -24.32 -1.59 -14.11
N THR A 188 -24.70 -0.37 -13.74
CA THR A 188 -25.59 0.49 -14.56
C THR A 188 -24.84 1.52 -15.38
N ASP A 189 -23.53 1.65 -15.17
CA ASP A 189 -22.67 2.68 -15.75
C ASP A 189 -23.03 4.12 -15.38
N GLN A 190 -23.92 4.30 -14.40
CA GLN A 190 -24.32 5.63 -13.93
C GLN A 190 -23.20 6.25 -13.09
N MET A 191 -22.88 7.50 -13.40
CA MET A 191 -21.89 8.28 -12.66
C MET A 191 -22.50 9.56 -12.13
N ASP A 192 -22.27 9.85 -10.85
CA ASP A 192 -22.72 11.07 -10.20
C ASP A 192 -21.63 11.70 -9.33
N LYS A 193 -21.76 13.00 -9.10
CA LYS A 193 -20.85 13.75 -8.24
C LYS A 193 -21.36 13.71 -6.81
N ILE A 194 -20.53 13.25 -5.88
CA ILE A 194 -20.84 13.27 -4.44
C ILE A 194 -20.63 14.65 -3.86
N LEU A 195 -19.41 15.16 -3.94
CA LEU A 195 -19.03 16.47 -3.42
C LEU A 195 -17.77 16.98 -4.12
N THR A 196 -17.58 18.30 -4.06
CA THR A 196 -16.34 18.98 -4.42
C THR A 196 -15.89 19.79 -3.20
N ILE A 197 -14.61 19.68 -2.83
CA ILE A 197 -13.99 20.61 -1.88
C ILE A 197 -13.06 21.50 -2.68
N GLU A 198 -13.27 22.81 -2.57
CA GLU A 198 -12.36 23.83 -3.06
C GLU A 198 -11.67 24.46 -1.85
N ASP A 199 -10.35 24.39 -1.78
CA ASP A 199 -9.62 25.12 -0.75
C ASP A 199 -9.58 26.62 -1.08
N GLN A 200 -9.81 27.45 -0.07
CA GLN A 200 -9.68 28.89 -0.18
C GLN A 200 -8.31 29.30 0.35
N GLY A 201 -7.36 29.53 -0.56
CA GLY A 201 -6.01 29.94 -0.22
C GLY A 201 -4.99 29.32 -1.15
N THR A 202 -3.88 28.86 -0.57
CA THR A 202 -2.70 28.33 -1.25
C THR A 202 -2.61 26.80 -1.22
N PHE A 203 -3.54 26.11 -0.53
CA PHE A 203 -3.55 24.66 -0.39
C PHE A 203 -4.24 23.98 -1.58
N VAL A 204 -3.58 23.00 -2.16
CA VAL A 204 -4.13 22.08 -3.17
C VAL A 204 -4.88 20.95 -2.46
N ALA A 205 -6.12 20.69 -2.86
CA ALA A 205 -6.93 19.60 -2.32
C ALA A 205 -6.49 18.25 -2.90
N GLY A 206 -6.30 17.24 -2.04
CA GLY A 206 -5.84 15.91 -2.43
C GLY A 206 -6.65 14.83 -1.73
N PHE A 207 -7.70 14.35 -2.39
CA PHE A 207 -8.51 13.27 -1.83
C PHE A 207 -7.77 11.94 -1.98
N GLU A 208 -7.59 11.24 -0.87
CA GLU A 208 -6.86 9.97 -0.79
C GLU A 208 -7.76 8.92 -0.11
N SER A 209 -7.23 8.16 0.86
CA SER A 209 -7.96 7.12 1.58
C SER A 209 -9.38 7.51 1.99
N LEU A 210 -10.32 6.61 1.75
CA LEU A 210 -11.71 6.70 2.18
C LEU A 210 -12.15 5.43 2.92
N ALA A 211 -13.26 5.54 3.63
CA ALA A 211 -14.03 4.45 4.21
C ALA A 211 -15.51 4.86 4.34
N PHE A 212 -16.34 3.89 4.71
CA PHE A 212 -17.77 4.09 4.91
C PHE A 212 -18.18 3.62 6.29
N TRP A 213 -18.98 4.44 6.98
CA TRP A 213 -19.69 4.06 8.20
C TRP A 213 -21.18 3.96 7.89
N LEU A 214 -21.74 2.77 8.09
CA LEU A 214 -23.16 2.50 7.91
C LEU A 214 -23.85 2.68 9.26
N LYS A 215 -24.62 3.77 9.39
CA LYS A 215 -25.29 4.09 10.64
C LYS A 215 -26.49 3.15 10.88
N PRO A 216 -26.85 2.87 12.14
CA PRO A 216 -28.04 2.08 12.47
C PRO A 216 -29.35 2.64 11.90
N ASN A 217 -29.41 3.94 11.62
CA ASN A 217 -30.58 4.60 11.01
C ASN A 217 -30.66 4.45 9.48
N GLY A 218 -29.71 3.74 8.85
CA GLY A 218 -29.64 3.52 7.40
C GLY A 218 -28.87 4.59 6.63
N ASP A 219 -28.33 5.61 7.28
CA ASP A 219 -27.48 6.59 6.62
C ASP A 219 -26.09 6.00 6.30
N THR A 220 -25.53 6.40 5.17
CA THR A 220 -24.16 6.07 4.80
C THR A 220 -23.29 7.32 4.92
N VAL A 221 -22.30 7.28 5.82
CA VAL A 221 -21.32 8.34 5.99
C VAL A 221 -20.02 7.94 5.33
N MET A 222 -19.57 8.77 4.39
CA MET A 222 -18.25 8.64 3.78
C MET A 222 -17.23 9.38 4.64
N ILE A 223 -16.22 8.66 5.12
CA ILE A 223 -15.09 9.21 5.89
C ILE A 223 -13.87 9.20 4.99
N PHE A 224 -13.22 10.34 4.78
CA PHE A 224 -12.07 10.41 3.88
C PHE A 224 -11.07 11.48 4.31
N GLN A 225 -9.80 11.24 3.98
CA GLN A 225 -8.75 12.22 4.19
C GLN A 225 -8.66 13.19 3.00
N ASN A 226 -8.42 14.46 3.32
CA ASN A 226 -7.97 15.46 2.36
C ASN A 226 -6.51 15.83 2.71
N ARG A 227 -5.58 15.33 1.92
CA ARG A 227 -4.14 15.46 2.10
C ARG A 227 -3.63 16.59 1.23
N GLN A 228 -3.40 17.73 1.86
CA GLN A 228 -3.25 19.01 1.17
C GLN A 228 -1.82 19.53 1.24
N TYR A 229 -1.38 20.12 0.14
CA TYR A 229 -0.06 20.73 0.01
C TYR A 229 -0.19 22.19 -0.41
N ASP A 230 0.52 23.06 0.29
CA ASP A 230 0.70 24.46 -0.08
C ASP A 230 2.08 24.60 -0.73
N PHE A 231 2.09 24.69 -2.06
CA PHE A 231 3.33 24.78 -2.82
C PHE A 231 4.09 26.08 -2.60
N ILE A 232 3.37 27.17 -2.31
CA ILE A 232 3.93 28.51 -2.13
C ILE A 232 4.68 28.55 -0.79
N ASN A 233 4.04 28.12 0.29
CA ASN A 233 4.60 28.19 1.63
C ASN A 233 5.31 26.90 2.07
N ARG A 234 5.37 25.88 1.20
CA ARG A 234 5.90 24.54 1.50
C ARG A 234 5.29 23.94 2.76
N ASN A 235 3.99 24.13 2.93
CA ASN A 235 3.24 23.68 4.09
C ASN A 235 2.33 22.50 3.73
N ARG A 236 1.91 21.73 4.73
CA ARG A 236 1.02 20.60 4.58
C ARG A 236 -0.09 20.66 5.62
N ARG A 237 -1.26 20.21 5.22
CA ARG A 237 -2.46 20.11 6.05
C ARG A 237 -3.16 18.81 5.73
N ILE A 238 -3.57 18.08 6.77
CA ILE A 238 -4.26 16.80 6.60
C ILE A 238 -5.58 16.90 7.35
N ASP A 239 -6.65 17.09 6.60
CA ASP A 239 -7.99 17.15 7.15
C ASP A 239 -8.67 15.79 7.02
N MET A 240 -9.59 15.49 7.93
CA MET A 240 -10.48 14.33 7.86
C MET A 240 -11.92 14.82 7.79
N TYR A 241 -12.69 14.29 6.86
CA TYR A 241 -14.09 14.68 6.66
C TYR A 241 -15.01 13.49 6.90
N ALA A 242 -16.17 13.74 7.50
CA ALA A 242 -17.34 12.87 7.39
C ALA A 242 -18.44 13.56 6.62
N TYR A 243 -18.85 12.95 5.51
CA TYR A 243 -19.94 13.41 4.68
C TYR A 243 -21.05 12.38 4.67
N ASN A 244 -22.22 12.73 5.19
CA ASN A 244 -23.42 11.90 5.12
C ASN A 244 -23.95 11.96 3.69
N MET A 245 -23.78 10.87 2.93
CA MET A 245 -24.18 10.79 1.53
C MET A 245 -25.71 10.69 1.36
N THR A 246 -26.41 10.14 2.36
CA THR A 246 -27.87 10.05 2.36
C THR A 246 -28.49 11.44 2.53
N GLN A 247 -28.01 12.19 3.52
CA GLN A 247 -28.50 13.52 3.86
C GLN A 247 -27.82 14.65 3.07
N LYS A 248 -26.77 14.33 2.32
CA LYS A 248 -25.96 15.25 1.51
C LYS A 248 -25.37 16.43 2.29
N LYS A 249 -24.86 16.16 3.50
CA LYS A 249 -24.27 17.19 4.37
C LYS A 249 -23.03 16.67 5.10
N TYR A 250 -22.12 17.58 5.46
CA TYR A 250 -21.04 17.27 6.38
C TYR A 250 -21.60 16.97 7.77
N GLU A 251 -21.14 15.88 8.40
CA GLU A 251 -21.43 15.62 9.82
C GLU A 251 -20.37 16.31 10.68
N TRP A 252 -19.10 16.17 10.31
CA TRP A 252 -17.98 16.79 11.00
C TRP A 252 -16.76 16.89 10.09
N LYS A 253 -15.81 17.72 10.52
CA LYS A 253 -14.48 17.88 9.93
C LYS A 253 -13.45 17.97 11.06
N ILE A 254 -12.32 17.30 10.89
CA ILE A 254 -11.14 17.45 11.75
C ILE A 254 -10.06 18.18 10.95
N ASP A 255 -9.62 19.33 11.44
CA ASP A 255 -8.53 20.10 10.81
C ASP A 255 -7.16 19.58 11.25
N SER A 256 -6.27 19.33 10.30
CA SER A 256 -4.82 19.12 10.52
C SER A 256 -4.44 18.25 11.73
N PHE A 257 -5.00 17.05 11.87
CA PHE A 257 -4.92 16.25 13.10
C PHE A 257 -3.55 15.62 13.39
N THR A 258 -2.64 15.56 12.41
CA THR A 258 -1.32 14.93 12.57
C THR A 258 -0.23 15.95 12.88
N ARG A 259 0.67 15.59 13.81
CA ARG A 259 1.84 16.42 14.14
C ARG A 259 2.88 16.46 13.01
N THR A 260 2.95 15.41 12.19
CA THR A 260 3.94 15.29 11.12
C THR A 260 3.53 16.02 9.85
N ARG A 261 2.29 16.55 9.81
CA ARG A 261 1.67 17.18 8.63
C ARG A 261 1.78 16.30 7.39
N ASN A 262 1.76 14.99 7.59
CA ASN A 262 1.85 14.00 6.53
C ASN A 262 1.22 12.70 7.02
N THR A 263 0.73 11.89 6.11
CA THR A 263 -0.02 10.67 6.41
C THR A 263 0.28 9.57 5.42
N SER A 264 -0.17 8.36 5.77
CA SER A 264 -0.23 7.26 4.84
C SER A 264 -1.42 7.40 3.87
N VAL A 265 -1.36 6.67 2.76
CA VAL A 265 -2.44 6.60 1.74
C VAL A 265 -3.13 5.23 1.73
N PHE A 266 -2.86 4.39 2.73
CA PHE A 266 -3.55 3.11 2.89
C PHE A 266 -4.99 3.31 3.38
N PRO A 267 -5.88 2.33 3.14
CA PRO A 267 -7.30 2.43 3.50
C PRO A 267 -7.53 2.80 4.97
N ILE A 268 -8.57 3.62 5.20
CA ILE A 268 -9.12 3.84 6.54
C ILE A 268 -9.89 2.56 6.92
N LEU A 269 -9.71 2.06 8.13
CA LEU A 269 -10.44 0.87 8.60
C LEU A 269 -11.58 1.32 9.51
N VAL A 270 -12.81 0.87 9.25
CA VAL A 270 -13.98 1.14 10.08
C VAL A 270 -14.43 -0.14 10.76
N LYS A 271 -14.71 -0.07 12.05
CA LYS A 271 -15.31 -1.15 12.84
C LYS A 271 -16.27 -0.53 13.84
N GLU A 272 -17.53 -0.93 13.76
CA GLU A 272 -18.61 -0.34 14.57
C GLU A 272 -18.62 1.19 14.42
N ASP A 273 -18.62 1.95 15.52
CA ASP A 273 -18.65 3.41 15.53
C ASP A 273 -17.25 4.04 15.62
N ARG A 274 -16.22 3.30 15.21
CA ARG A 274 -14.82 3.74 15.24
C ARG A 274 -14.17 3.59 13.88
N PHE A 275 -13.27 4.53 13.59
CA PHE A 275 -12.35 4.38 12.47
C PHE A 275 -10.90 4.50 12.91
N TYR A 276 -10.04 3.79 12.20
CA TYR A 276 -8.62 3.64 12.47
C TYR A 276 -7.83 4.13 11.28
N PHE A 277 -6.80 4.91 11.56
CA PHE A 277 -6.04 5.60 10.53
C PHE A 277 -4.54 5.55 10.79
N GLN A 278 -3.79 5.37 9.71
CA GLN A 278 -2.33 5.33 9.70
C GLN A 278 -1.77 6.68 9.23
N GLY A 279 -1.17 7.43 10.16
CA GLY A 279 -0.41 8.64 9.86
C GLY A 279 0.98 8.33 9.32
N SER A 280 1.89 9.32 9.28
CA SER A 280 3.28 9.06 8.87
C SER A 280 4.08 8.28 9.91
N ASN A 281 3.97 8.68 11.18
CA ASN A 281 4.67 8.08 12.32
C ASN A 281 3.68 7.91 13.48
N GLU A 282 2.38 7.89 13.16
CA GLU A 282 1.29 7.92 14.12
C GLU A 282 0.24 6.89 13.76
N ALA A 283 -0.40 6.32 14.78
CA ALA A 283 -1.62 5.55 14.67
C ALA A 283 -2.74 6.29 15.39
N PHE A 284 -3.94 6.26 14.84
CA PHE A 284 -5.09 6.94 15.41
C PHE A 284 -6.32 6.04 15.46
N CYS A 285 -7.17 6.33 16.43
CA CYS A 285 -8.56 5.92 16.43
C CYS A 285 -9.45 7.12 16.77
N PHE A 286 -10.54 7.22 16.04
CA PHE A 286 -11.52 8.29 16.17
C PHE A 286 -12.93 7.70 16.20
N SER A 287 -13.88 8.44 16.76
CA SER A 287 -15.29 8.11 16.62
C SER A 287 -15.81 8.50 15.24
N CYS A 288 -16.59 7.61 14.62
CA CYS A 288 -17.33 7.93 13.40
C CYS A 288 -18.47 8.93 13.65
N ILE A 289 -18.95 9.05 14.89
CA ILE A 289 -20.15 9.82 15.25
C ILE A 289 -19.89 11.33 15.17
N ASP A 290 -18.77 11.79 15.72
CA ASP A 290 -18.46 13.21 15.92
C ASP A 290 -17.01 13.58 15.55
N GLY A 291 -16.21 12.61 15.09
CA GLY A 291 -14.81 12.82 14.74
C GLY A 291 -13.89 13.02 15.95
N HIS A 292 -14.34 12.80 17.19
CA HIS A 292 -13.44 12.95 18.34
C HIS A 292 -12.35 11.88 18.31
N GLN A 293 -11.11 12.30 18.63
CA GLN A 293 -10.01 11.37 18.76
C GLN A 293 -10.17 10.55 20.04
N ILE A 294 -10.31 9.23 19.90
CA ILE A 294 -10.39 8.29 21.03
C ILE A 294 -8.99 8.07 21.59
N TRP A 295 -8.03 7.78 20.72
CA TRP A 295 -6.63 7.66 21.08
C TRP A 295 -5.72 8.00 19.89
N ASN A 296 -4.49 8.42 20.19
CA ASN A 296 -3.40 8.47 19.23
C ASN A 296 -2.13 7.90 19.83
N ARG A 297 -1.27 7.34 18.97
CA ARG A 297 0.03 6.84 19.36
C ARG A 297 1.10 7.31 18.37
N TYR A 298 2.13 7.96 18.89
CA TYR A 298 3.31 8.37 18.12
C TYR A 298 4.44 7.35 18.26
N PHE A 299 5.13 7.08 17.16
CA PHE A 299 6.23 6.12 17.04
C PHE A 299 7.49 6.84 16.56
N PRO A 300 8.35 7.32 17.48
CA PRO A 300 9.59 7.98 17.11
C PRO A 300 10.47 7.06 16.26
N GLY A 301 10.95 7.55 15.11
CA GLY A 301 11.84 6.81 14.23
C GLY A 301 11.17 5.81 13.28
N GLU A 302 9.84 5.68 13.30
CA GLU A 302 9.11 4.75 12.43
C GLU A 302 8.28 5.46 11.35
N GLY A 303 8.41 5.06 10.10
CA GLY A 303 7.52 5.47 9.01
C GLY A 303 6.44 4.44 8.71
N PHE A 304 5.23 4.86 8.32
CA PHE A 304 4.10 3.97 8.00
C PHE A 304 3.57 4.20 6.57
N PHE A 305 4.46 4.22 5.58
CA PHE A 305 4.12 4.57 4.20
C PHE A 305 4.02 3.39 3.23
N ARG A 306 4.41 2.18 3.64
CA ARG A 306 4.64 1.04 2.72
C ARG A 306 3.69 -0.14 2.86
N THR A 307 3.00 -0.23 4.00
CA THR A 307 2.15 -1.38 4.31
C THR A 307 0.83 -0.92 4.92
N ASN A 308 -0.27 -1.57 4.53
CA ASN A 308 -1.58 -1.35 5.13
C ASN A 308 -1.64 -1.82 6.59
N ALA A 309 -2.56 -1.26 7.36
CA ALA A 309 -2.90 -1.78 8.68
C ALA A 309 -3.89 -2.96 8.58
N VAL A 310 -3.99 -3.72 9.68
CA VAL A 310 -4.95 -4.83 9.85
C VAL A 310 -5.69 -4.66 11.17
N LEU A 311 -7.02 -4.79 11.16
CA LEU A 311 -7.83 -4.98 12.38
C LEU A 311 -8.18 -6.45 12.52
N ALA A 312 -7.71 -7.09 13.59
CA ALA A 312 -8.02 -8.49 13.87
C ALA A 312 -7.92 -8.79 15.37
N GLU A 313 -8.84 -9.60 15.89
CA GLU A 313 -8.79 -10.13 17.27
C GLU A 313 -8.59 -9.05 18.34
N GLY A 314 -9.32 -7.94 18.22
CA GLY A 314 -9.24 -6.81 19.15
C GLY A 314 -7.98 -5.96 19.00
N LYS A 315 -7.21 -6.13 17.92
CA LYS A 315 -5.92 -5.45 17.71
C LYS A 315 -5.91 -4.64 16.42
N TYR A 316 -5.36 -3.44 16.50
CA TYR A 316 -4.95 -2.64 15.36
C TYR A 316 -3.46 -2.84 15.11
N ILE A 317 -3.12 -3.44 13.97
CA ILE A 317 -1.79 -3.95 13.68
C ILE A 317 -1.18 -3.13 12.55
N ILE A 318 -0.02 -2.54 12.83
CA ILE A 318 0.68 -1.63 11.93
C ILE A 318 2.13 -2.03 11.76
N LYS A 319 2.64 -1.85 10.55
CA LYS A 319 3.98 -2.24 10.13
C LYS A 319 4.80 -0.99 9.86
N GLY A 320 5.86 -0.79 10.64
CA GLY A 320 6.86 0.24 10.36
C GLY A 320 7.68 -0.09 9.11
N GLU A 321 8.25 0.93 8.48
CA GLU A 321 9.24 0.78 7.40
C GLU A 321 10.53 0.10 7.87
N SER A 322 10.80 0.13 9.18
CA SER A 322 11.86 -0.66 9.82
C SER A 322 11.47 -2.14 9.96
N ASP A 323 12.30 -2.90 10.68
CA ASP A 323 12.00 -4.30 11.04
C ASP A 323 10.87 -4.47 12.06
N LYS A 324 10.19 -3.39 12.44
CA LYS A 324 9.18 -3.41 13.50
C LYS A 324 7.76 -3.61 12.99
N LEU A 325 6.98 -4.32 13.80
CA LEU A 325 5.55 -4.51 13.64
C LEU A 325 4.91 -4.44 15.03
N TYR A 326 3.82 -3.70 15.14
CA TYR A 326 3.16 -3.41 16.41
C TYR A 326 1.72 -3.88 16.36
N ALA A 327 1.24 -4.50 17.43
CA ALA A 327 -0.19 -4.61 17.70
C ALA A 327 -0.57 -3.70 18.85
N LEU A 328 -1.54 -2.85 18.57
CA LEU A 328 -2.17 -1.99 19.55
C LEU A 328 -3.52 -2.60 19.91
N ASP A 329 -3.91 -2.51 21.17
CA ASP A 329 -5.28 -2.76 21.57
C ASP A 329 -6.20 -1.77 20.84
N GLU A 330 -7.19 -2.27 20.12
CA GLU A 330 -8.01 -1.44 19.23
C GLU A 330 -8.85 -0.41 20.01
N SER A 331 -9.07 -0.61 21.31
CA SER A 331 -9.89 0.27 22.14
C SER A 331 -9.11 1.41 22.81
N SER A 332 -7.84 1.16 23.14
CA SER A 332 -7.02 2.07 23.95
C SER A 332 -5.75 2.59 23.25
N GLY A 333 -5.33 1.96 22.15
CA GLY A 333 -4.07 2.30 21.48
C GLY A 333 -2.82 1.85 22.23
N ILE A 334 -2.96 1.12 23.34
CA ILE A 334 -1.83 0.55 24.09
C ILE A 334 -1.18 -0.55 23.26
N ILE A 335 0.15 -0.57 23.17
CA ILE A 335 0.87 -1.65 22.48
C ILE A 335 0.69 -2.92 23.32
N VAL A 336 0.02 -3.92 22.73
CA VAL A 336 -0.13 -5.27 23.29
C VAL A 336 1.16 -6.06 23.10
N TRP A 337 1.76 -5.93 21.91
CA TRP A 337 3.07 -6.50 21.62
C TRP A 337 3.78 -5.70 20.52
N GLU A 338 5.11 -5.79 20.54
CA GLU A 338 6.02 -5.29 19.51
C GLU A 338 6.89 -6.46 19.06
N ASN A 339 7.04 -6.63 17.74
CA ASN A 339 8.02 -7.53 17.17
C ASN A 339 9.05 -6.69 16.40
N SER A 340 10.27 -6.62 16.94
CA SER A 340 11.40 -5.88 16.36
C SER A 340 12.19 -6.65 15.31
N LYS A 341 11.81 -7.90 15.05
CA LYS A 341 12.42 -8.79 14.06
C LYS A 341 11.39 -9.20 13.02
N ALA A 342 10.42 -8.35 12.72
CA ALA A 342 9.38 -8.59 11.72
C ALA A 342 9.89 -8.38 10.28
N GLY A 343 11.08 -7.78 10.11
CA GLY A 343 11.70 -7.47 8.82
C GLY A 343 11.09 -6.23 8.16
N ALA A 344 11.82 -5.57 7.25
CA ALA A 344 11.30 -4.42 6.50
C ALA A 344 10.31 -4.86 5.42
N SER A 345 9.04 -4.45 5.51
CA SER A 345 8.02 -4.80 4.52
C SER A 345 7.75 -3.66 3.55
N GLN A 346 7.44 -4.01 2.30
CA GLN A 346 7.05 -3.07 1.25
C GLN A 346 5.66 -3.37 0.67
N SER A 347 4.89 -4.26 1.33
CA SER A 347 3.74 -4.89 0.72
C SER A 347 2.56 -5.03 1.68
N ASN A 348 1.46 -5.61 1.20
CA ASN A 348 0.24 -5.75 1.98
C ASN A 348 0.34 -6.80 3.11
N MET A 349 -0.33 -6.53 4.23
CA MET A 349 -0.60 -7.49 5.30
C MET A 349 -1.99 -8.07 5.15
N ILE A 350 -2.09 -9.41 5.19
CA ILE A 350 -3.35 -10.15 5.13
C ILE A 350 -3.55 -10.97 6.40
N TYR A 351 -4.70 -10.80 7.05
CA TYR A 351 -5.14 -11.70 8.11
C TYR A 351 -5.75 -12.99 7.53
N ASN A 352 -5.28 -14.15 7.99
CA ASN A 352 -5.92 -15.44 7.74
C ASN A 352 -5.77 -16.34 8.98
N LYS A 353 -6.89 -16.78 9.56
CA LYS A 353 -6.97 -17.78 10.65
C LYS A 353 -5.98 -17.54 11.80
N GLY A 354 -6.01 -16.35 12.38
CA GLY A 354 -5.16 -16.01 13.54
C GLY A 354 -3.72 -15.66 13.22
N ARG A 355 -3.38 -15.54 11.93
CA ARG A 355 -2.05 -15.12 11.47
C ARG A 355 -2.15 -13.92 10.55
N ILE A 356 -1.11 -13.10 10.55
CA ILE A 356 -0.87 -12.11 9.50
C ILE A 356 0.22 -12.65 8.59
N PHE A 357 -0.04 -12.57 7.29
CA PHE A 357 0.89 -12.89 6.23
C PHE A 357 1.31 -11.63 5.49
N TYR A 358 2.58 -11.54 5.16
CA TYR A 358 3.15 -10.38 4.48
C TYR A 358 4.50 -10.70 3.85
N GLU A 359 4.88 -9.88 2.88
CA GLU A 359 6.20 -9.92 2.26
C GLU A 359 7.17 -9.01 3.02
N THR A 360 8.43 -9.41 3.17
CA THR A 360 9.44 -8.61 3.88
C THR A 360 10.85 -8.90 3.40
N GLY A 361 11.74 -7.92 3.49
CA GLY A 361 13.18 -8.14 3.39
C GLY A 361 13.73 -8.84 4.64
N GLN A 362 14.62 -9.80 4.43
CA GLN A 362 15.46 -10.44 5.43
C GLN A 362 16.78 -10.85 4.78
N ASP A 363 17.92 -10.47 5.38
CA ASP A 363 19.26 -10.88 4.94
C ASP A 363 19.55 -10.57 3.45
N GLY A 364 19.02 -9.46 2.96
CA GLY A 364 19.14 -9.03 1.56
C GLY A 364 18.15 -9.70 0.59
N LEU A 365 17.28 -10.59 1.07
CA LEU A 365 16.31 -11.36 0.30
C LEU A 365 14.87 -11.01 0.69
N GLY A 366 13.95 -10.88 -0.26
CA GLY A 366 12.52 -10.66 0.04
C GLY A 366 11.74 -11.97 0.24
N VAL A 367 11.28 -12.23 1.46
CA VAL A 367 10.63 -13.47 1.90
C VAL A 367 9.14 -13.29 2.22
N LEU A 368 8.39 -14.39 2.28
CA LEU A 368 7.05 -14.40 2.88
C LEU A 368 7.15 -14.75 4.36
N ARG A 369 6.32 -14.11 5.20
CA ARG A 369 6.22 -14.42 6.62
C ARG A 369 4.79 -14.62 7.08
N GLY A 370 4.65 -15.44 8.11
CA GLY A 370 3.42 -15.69 8.85
C GLY A 370 3.66 -15.47 10.34
N LEU A 371 2.87 -14.58 10.94
CA LEU A 371 3.03 -14.14 12.33
C LEU A 371 1.72 -14.36 13.08
N ARG A 372 1.76 -14.95 14.29
CA ARG A 372 0.58 -15.19 15.12
C ARG A 372 0.06 -13.91 15.75
N VAL A 373 -1.17 -13.53 15.44
CA VAL A 373 -1.79 -12.26 15.89
C VAL A 373 -1.84 -12.13 17.41
N SER A 374 -2.05 -13.22 18.13
CA SER A 374 -2.14 -13.17 19.59
C SER A 374 -0.82 -12.87 20.29
N THR A 375 0.33 -13.17 19.68
CA THR A 375 1.64 -13.06 20.34
C THR A 375 2.66 -12.18 19.63
N GLY A 376 2.42 -11.82 18.37
CA GLY A 376 3.40 -11.11 17.55
C GLY A 376 4.56 -11.98 17.08
N LYS A 377 4.57 -13.29 17.35
CA LYS A 377 5.70 -14.18 16.99
C LYS A 377 5.59 -14.65 15.55
N VAL A 378 6.69 -14.58 14.81
CA VAL A 378 6.82 -15.22 13.50
C VAL A 378 6.81 -16.73 13.72
N GLU A 379 5.90 -17.43 13.05
CA GLU A 379 5.77 -18.89 13.10
C GLU A 379 6.19 -19.56 11.80
N TRP A 380 6.25 -18.77 10.72
CA TRP A 380 6.55 -19.26 9.40
C TRP A 380 7.33 -18.22 8.61
N THR A 381 8.38 -18.66 7.93
CA THR A 381 9.14 -17.89 6.96
C THR A 381 9.34 -18.76 5.75
N TYR A 382 9.13 -18.19 4.56
CA TYR A 382 9.31 -18.88 3.31
C TYR A 382 10.19 -18.08 2.36
N PHE A 383 11.26 -18.74 1.94
CA PHE A 383 12.20 -18.28 0.94
C PHE A 383 11.78 -18.91 -0.40
N SER A 384 11.74 -18.12 -1.48
CA SER A 384 11.46 -18.68 -2.80
C SER A 384 12.50 -19.76 -3.13
N SER A 385 12.05 -20.95 -3.54
CA SER A 385 12.97 -22.01 -3.98
C SER A 385 13.74 -21.65 -5.25
N ASN A 386 13.40 -20.52 -5.89
CA ASN A 386 14.05 -20.02 -7.10
C ASN A 386 15.32 -19.19 -6.82
N TYR A 387 15.60 -18.80 -5.57
CA TYR A 387 16.81 -18.05 -5.20
C TYR A 387 18.13 -18.64 -5.73
N PRO A 388 18.37 -19.98 -5.68
CA PRO A 388 19.63 -20.53 -6.17
C PRO A 388 19.79 -20.41 -7.70
N LYS A 389 18.70 -20.15 -8.43
CA LYS A 389 18.65 -20.18 -9.90
C LYS A 389 18.68 -18.79 -10.53
N TYR A 390 18.13 -17.78 -9.88
CA TYR A 390 17.98 -16.44 -10.44
C TYR A 390 18.41 -15.37 -9.44
N SER A 391 19.16 -14.38 -9.92
CA SER A 391 19.75 -13.33 -9.08
C SER A 391 18.78 -12.24 -8.64
N ASN A 392 17.62 -12.13 -9.29
CA ASN A 392 16.62 -11.09 -9.06
C ASN A 392 15.36 -11.57 -8.30
N VAL A 393 15.34 -12.83 -7.87
CA VAL A 393 14.22 -13.40 -7.10
C VAL A 393 14.05 -12.63 -5.79
N SER A 394 12.83 -12.17 -5.52
CA SER A 394 12.47 -11.50 -4.27
C SER A 394 10.95 -11.30 -4.19
N PHE A 395 10.32 -11.73 -3.10
CA PHE A 395 8.96 -11.27 -2.75
C PHE A 395 9.02 -9.80 -2.30
N GLY A 396 7.97 -9.00 -2.51
CA GLY A 396 7.86 -7.71 -1.81
C GLY A 396 7.31 -6.51 -2.58
N LEU A 397 7.07 -6.59 -3.89
CA LEU A 397 6.50 -5.44 -4.63
C LEU A 397 5.06 -5.66 -5.05
N SER A 398 4.70 -6.92 -5.32
CA SER A 398 3.42 -7.26 -5.92
C SER A 398 2.36 -7.54 -4.86
N GLY A 399 2.72 -7.87 -3.63
CA GLY A 399 1.76 -8.33 -2.64
C GLY A 399 1.31 -9.75 -2.84
N ILE A 400 0.48 -10.17 -1.91
CA ILE A 400 -0.04 -11.53 -1.84
C ILE A 400 -1.56 -11.53 -1.80
N ALA A 401 -2.16 -12.61 -2.29
CA ALA A 401 -3.53 -12.99 -1.99
C ALA A 401 -3.54 -14.34 -1.29
N ILE A 402 -4.52 -14.57 -0.42
CA ILE A 402 -4.68 -15.84 0.29
C ILE A 402 -6.09 -16.36 0.05
N ASP A 403 -6.19 -17.62 -0.35
CA ASP A 403 -7.47 -18.34 -0.33
C ASP A 403 -7.71 -18.91 1.07
N PRO A 404 -8.70 -18.40 1.82
CA PRO A 404 -8.96 -18.85 3.19
C PRO A 404 -9.52 -20.29 3.26
N VAL A 405 -9.98 -20.85 2.13
CA VAL A 405 -10.52 -22.22 2.08
C VAL A 405 -9.40 -23.22 1.89
N THR A 406 -8.52 -22.98 0.92
CA THR A 406 -7.42 -23.91 0.56
C THR A 406 -6.13 -23.64 1.35
N ASP A 407 -6.02 -22.49 2.00
CA ASP A 407 -4.79 -21.99 2.61
C ASP A 407 -3.63 -21.90 1.60
N TYR A 408 -3.94 -21.46 0.37
CA TYR A 408 -2.93 -21.19 -0.65
C TYR A 408 -2.60 -19.69 -0.70
N ILE A 409 -1.32 -19.38 -0.83
CA ILE A 409 -0.81 -18.03 -1.12
C ILE A 409 -0.58 -17.91 -2.62
N TYR A 410 -1.11 -16.84 -3.21
CA TYR A 410 -0.80 -16.38 -4.55
C TYR A 410 0.15 -15.19 -4.45
N ALA A 411 1.32 -15.31 -5.06
CA ALA A 411 2.41 -14.32 -4.93
C ALA A 411 3.21 -14.22 -6.24
N ASN A 412 4.11 -13.24 -6.28
CA ASN A 412 5.09 -13.08 -7.34
C ASN A 412 6.48 -12.87 -6.72
N ASP A 413 7.46 -13.67 -7.13
CA ASP A 413 8.83 -13.62 -6.59
C ASP A 413 9.79 -12.80 -7.47
N ARG A 414 9.27 -11.86 -8.26
CA ARG A 414 9.94 -11.11 -9.33
C ARG A 414 10.35 -11.90 -10.57
N VAL A 415 10.15 -13.21 -10.58
CA VAL A 415 10.43 -14.04 -11.76
C VAL A 415 9.19 -14.83 -12.17
N PHE A 416 8.52 -15.42 -11.19
CA PHE A 416 7.35 -16.25 -11.39
C PHE A 416 6.14 -15.67 -10.66
N HIS A 417 4.98 -15.74 -11.32
CA HIS A 417 3.71 -15.84 -10.60
C HIS A 417 3.59 -17.25 -10.03
N MET A 418 3.08 -17.39 -8.82
CA MET A 418 3.07 -18.69 -8.15
C MET A 418 1.94 -18.87 -7.17
N CYS A 419 1.63 -20.14 -6.93
CA CYS A 419 0.77 -20.61 -5.86
C CYS A 419 1.57 -21.50 -4.91
N ILE A 420 1.57 -21.14 -3.63
CA ILE A 420 2.30 -21.82 -2.56
C ILE A 420 1.30 -22.30 -1.52
N LYS A 421 1.42 -23.56 -1.08
CA LYS A 421 0.65 -24.09 0.04
C LYS A 421 1.17 -23.48 1.34
N LEU A 422 0.27 -22.93 2.17
CA LEU A 422 0.62 -22.68 3.57
C LEU A 422 0.91 -24.02 4.25
N PRO A 423 2.00 -24.13 5.03
CA PRO A 423 2.16 -25.27 5.90
C PRO A 423 1.05 -25.26 6.95
N LYS A 424 0.59 -26.47 7.29
CA LYS A 424 -0.47 -26.70 8.27
C LYS A 424 -0.02 -26.40 9.69
#